data_AF-A0A937FG53-F1
#
_entry.id   AF-A0A937FG53-F1
#
_cell.length_a   1.000
_cell.length_b   1.000
_cell.length_c   1.000
_cell.angle_alpha   90.00
_cell.angle_beta   90.00
_cell.angle_gamma   90.00
#
_symmetry.space_group_name_H-M   'P 1'
#
loop_
_entity.id
_entity.type
_entity.pdbx_description
1 polymer ?
#
loop_
_entity_poly.entity_id
_entity_poly.type
_entity_poly.pdbx_seq_one_letter_code
_entity_poly.pdbx_strand_id
1 'polypeptide(L)'
;MKDTIERVRKFRNDRDWSQFHTPENLAKAINIEAGELLEHFLWDNNFNKEDVCDELADVFVYCMHMADALDVNIEEIINRKMDKNEKKYPVEKAKGNSKKYTEL
;
A
#
# COMPACT_ATOMS: atom_id res chain seq x y z
N MET A 1 9.94 -10.27 -0.72
CA MET A 1 8.75 -10.20 -1.60
C MET A 1 9.05 -10.45 -3.09
N LYS A 2 10.22 -11.04 -3.45
CA LYS A 2 10.69 -11.08 -4.83
C LYS A 2 9.74 -11.81 -5.79
N ASP A 3 9.36 -13.04 -5.45
CA ASP A 3 8.50 -13.88 -6.31
C ASP A 3 7.14 -13.23 -6.62
N THR A 4 6.53 -12.58 -5.64
CA THR A 4 5.25 -11.85 -5.81
C THR A 4 5.41 -10.64 -6.74
N ILE A 5 6.46 -9.84 -6.52
CA ILE A 5 6.74 -8.66 -7.36
C ILE A 5 7.02 -9.08 -8.81
N GLU A 6 7.75 -10.18 -9.01
CA GLU A 6 8.01 -10.72 -10.34
C GLU A 6 6.73 -11.20 -11.03
N ARG A 7 5.82 -11.88 -10.31
CA ARG A 7 4.51 -12.27 -10.83
C ARG A 7 3.69 -11.05 -11.27
N VAL A 8 3.66 -9.99 -10.46
CA VAL A 8 2.96 -8.73 -10.76
C VAL A 8 3.56 -8.04 -11.99
N ARG A 9 4.89 -7.94 -12.07
CA ARG A 9 5.60 -7.40 -13.24
C ARG A 9 5.32 -8.21 -14.49
N LYS A 10 5.34 -9.54 -14.39
CA LYS A 10 5.03 -10.43 -15.50
C LYS A 10 3.60 -10.19 -16.00
N PHE A 11 2.63 -10.13 -15.10
CA PHE A 11 1.22 -9.89 -15.46
C PHE A 11 1.03 -8.59 -16.26
N ARG A 12 1.66 -7.49 -15.80
CA ARG A 12 1.67 -6.18 -16.48
C ARG A 12 2.34 -6.27 -17.84
N ASN A 13 3.53 -6.86 -17.90
CA ASN A 13 4.35 -6.91 -19.12
C ASN A 13 3.73 -7.81 -20.19
N ASP A 14 3.14 -8.95 -19.82
CA ASP A 14 2.44 -9.85 -20.73
C ASP A 14 1.28 -9.16 -21.47
N ARG A 15 0.77 -8.04 -20.92
CA ARG A 15 -0.32 -7.24 -21.50
C ARG A 15 0.16 -5.92 -22.10
N ASP A 16 1.47 -5.68 -22.11
CA ASP A 16 2.06 -4.41 -22.54
C ASP A 16 1.51 -3.18 -21.78
N TRP A 17 1.10 -3.36 -20.52
CA TRP A 17 0.45 -2.29 -19.74
C TRP A 17 1.41 -1.31 -19.09
N SER A 18 2.72 -1.57 -19.13
CA SER A 18 3.72 -0.64 -18.58
C SER A 18 3.62 0.76 -19.16
N GLN A 19 3.16 0.91 -20.40
CA GLN A 19 2.95 2.22 -21.04
C GLN A 19 1.88 3.09 -20.36
N PHE A 20 0.92 2.48 -19.64
CA PHE A 20 -0.15 3.20 -18.94
C PHE A 20 0.21 3.49 -17.47
N HIS A 21 1.24 2.85 -16.94
CA HIS A 21 1.63 2.89 -15.53
C HIS A 21 2.52 4.12 -15.23
N THR A 22 2.03 5.32 -15.57
CA THR A 22 2.68 6.57 -15.14
C THR A 22 2.49 6.78 -13.63
N PRO A 23 3.39 7.50 -12.93
CA PRO A 23 3.20 7.79 -11.50
C PRO A 23 1.86 8.46 -11.18
N GLU A 24 1.37 9.33 -12.07
CA GLU A 24 0.06 9.97 -11.91
C GLU A 24 -1.09 8.95 -11.99
N ASN A 25 -1.09 8.08 -12.98
CA ASN A 25 -2.14 7.07 -13.15
C ASN A 25 -2.14 6.07 -11.99
N LEU A 26 -0.96 5.67 -11.54
CA LEU A 26 -0.80 4.74 -10.42
C LEU A 26 -1.24 5.37 -9.10
N ALA A 27 -0.98 6.67 -8.87
CA ALA A 27 -1.48 7.36 -7.69
C ALA A 27 -3.02 7.40 -7.64
N LYS A 28 -3.65 7.60 -8.80
CA LYS A 28 -5.11 7.54 -8.92
C LYS A 28 -5.64 6.13 -8.65
N ALA A 29 -5.02 5.11 -9.26
CA ALA A 29 -5.41 3.72 -9.04
C ALA A 29 -5.32 3.32 -7.56
N ILE A 30 -4.21 3.63 -6.87
CA ILE A 30 -4.07 3.39 -5.43
C ILE A 30 -5.21 4.01 -4.63
N ASN A 31 -5.63 5.23 -4.96
CA ASN A 31 -6.72 5.90 -4.25
C ASN A 31 -8.09 5.28 -4.58
N ILE A 32 -8.29 4.78 -5.79
CA ILE A 32 -9.52 4.08 -6.19
C ILE A 32 -9.64 2.79 -5.39
N GLU A 33 -8.63 1.91 -5.41
CA GLU A 33 -8.69 0.63 -4.69
C GLU A 33 -8.71 0.82 -3.17
N ALA A 34 -8.09 1.88 -2.64
CA ALA A 34 -8.25 2.23 -1.23
C ALA A 34 -9.69 2.65 -0.88
N GLY A 35 -10.42 3.20 -1.85
CA GLY A 35 -11.85 3.50 -1.75
C GLY A 35 -12.71 2.24 -1.80
N GLU A 36 -12.41 1.30 -2.70
CA GLU A 36 -13.09 -0.01 -2.80
C GLU A 36 -12.89 -0.81 -1.50
N LEU A 37 -11.66 -0.83 -0.96
CA LEU A 37 -11.37 -1.37 0.37
C LEU A 37 -12.20 -0.71 1.47
N LEU A 38 -12.35 0.62 1.43
CA LEU A 38 -13.13 1.36 2.42
C LEU A 38 -14.63 1.05 2.35
N GLU A 39 -15.15 0.77 1.15
CA GLU A 39 -16.58 0.49 0.92
C GLU A 39 -17.07 -0.69 1.76
N HIS A 40 -16.23 -1.72 1.94
CA HIS A 40 -16.53 -2.87 2.80
C HIS A 40 -16.81 -2.53 4.27
N PHE A 41 -16.44 -1.34 4.73
CA PHE A 41 -16.62 -0.87 6.10
C PHE A 41 -17.54 0.36 6.20
N LEU A 42 -18.23 0.74 5.11
CA LEU A 42 -18.98 1.99 5.05
C LEU A 42 -20.15 2.05 6.03
N TRP A 43 -20.87 0.93 6.22
CA TRP A 43 -22.09 0.89 7.03
C TRP A 43 -21.92 0.24 8.40
N ASP A 44 -21.09 -0.80 8.48
CA ASP A 44 -20.76 -1.50 9.72
C ASP A 44 -19.47 -2.34 9.55
N ASN A 45 -19.17 -3.19 10.53
CA ASN A 45 -18.00 -4.07 10.52
C ASN A 45 -18.35 -5.53 10.14
N ASN A 46 -19.49 -5.76 9.49
CA ASN A 46 -19.89 -7.05 8.95
C ASN A 46 -19.42 -7.17 7.50
N PHE A 47 -18.13 -7.45 7.33
CA PHE A 47 -17.47 -7.55 6.03
C PHE A 47 -17.26 -9.01 5.61
N ASN A 48 -17.21 -9.24 4.28
CA ASN A 48 -16.67 -10.47 3.73
C ASN A 48 -15.13 -10.37 3.71
N LYS A 49 -14.47 -11.32 4.38
CA LYS A 49 -13.00 -11.32 4.49
C LYS A 49 -12.32 -11.54 3.15
N GLU A 50 -12.89 -12.35 2.25
CA GLU A 50 -12.30 -12.63 0.94
C GLU A 50 -12.26 -11.36 0.10
N ASP A 51 -13.41 -10.68 -0.03
CA ASP A 51 -13.51 -9.41 -0.77
C ASP A 51 -12.55 -8.34 -0.21
N VAL A 52 -12.50 -8.19 1.13
CA VAL A 52 -11.53 -7.26 1.77
C VAL A 52 -10.08 -7.63 1.47
N CYS A 53 -9.76 -8.92 1.39
CA CYS A 53 -8.42 -9.38 1.04
C CYS A 53 -8.07 -9.08 -0.42
N ASP A 54 -9.04 -9.17 -1.33
CA ASP A 54 -8.85 -8.83 -2.74
C ASP A 54 -8.59 -7.32 -2.91
N GLU A 55 -9.42 -6.46 -2.34
CA GLU A 55 -9.22 -5.00 -2.42
C GLU A 55 -7.92 -4.54 -1.76
N LEU A 56 -7.57 -5.15 -0.61
CA LEU A 56 -6.28 -4.89 0.03
C LEU A 56 -5.11 -5.32 -0.86
N ALA A 57 -5.23 -6.46 -1.56
CA ALA A 57 -4.20 -6.91 -2.48
C ALA A 57 -4.06 -5.96 -3.66
N ASP A 58 -5.15 -5.42 -4.20
CA ASP A 58 -5.12 -4.47 -5.32
C ASP A 58 -4.42 -3.16 -4.94
N VAL A 59 -4.67 -2.62 -3.74
CA VAL A 59 -3.89 -1.49 -3.20
C VAL A 59 -2.39 -1.80 -3.20
N PHE A 60 -1.99 -2.99 -2.76
CA PHE A 60 -0.59 -3.39 -2.73
C PHE A 60 0.00 -3.59 -4.13
N VAL A 61 -0.76 -4.18 -5.08
CA VAL A 61 -0.31 -4.38 -6.46
C VAL A 61 0.00 -3.03 -7.12
N TYR A 62 -0.88 -2.03 -6.98
CA TYR A 62 -0.59 -0.70 -7.52
C TYR A 62 0.54 0.01 -6.79
N CYS A 63 0.73 -0.21 -5.48
CA CYS A 63 1.92 0.26 -4.77
C CYS A 63 3.22 -0.35 -5.33
N MET A 64 3.21 -1.64 -5.70
CA MET A 64 4.37 -2.28 -6.35
C MET A 64 4.64 -1.69 -7.73
N HIS A 65 3.59 -1.44 -8.52
CA HIS A 65 3.73 -0.75 -9.80
C HIS A 65 4.24 0.69 -9.64
N MET A 66 3.81 1.40 -8.59
CA MET A 66 4.33 2.73 -8.26
C MET A 66 5.82 2.69 -7.95
N ALA A 67 6.27 1.71 -7.18
CA ALA A 67 7.70 1.54 -6.89
C ALA A 67 8.51 1.29 -8.17
N ASP A 68 8.00 0.47 -9.10
CA ASP A 68 8.62 0.27 -10.42
C ASP A 68 8.67 1.58 -11.23
N ALA A 69 7.57 2.33 -11.28
CA ALA A 69 7.49 3.58 -12.05
C ALA A 69 8.39 4.69 -11.49
N LEU A 70 8.69 4.66 -10.19
CA LEU A 70 9.61 5.58 -9.51
C LEU A 70 11.05 5.07 -9.48
N ASP A 71 11.32 3.88 -10.01
CA ASP A 71 12.62 3.19 -9.96
C ASP A 71 13.19 3.08 -8.54
N VAL A 72 12.36 2.60 -7.60
CA VAL A 72 12.74 2.42 -6.20
C VAL A 72 12.46 1.00 -5.71
N ASN A 73 13.28 0.54 -4.76
CA ASN A 73 13.01 -0.69 -4.04
C ASN A 73 11.95 -0.47 -2.96
N ILE A 74 10.79 -1.12 -3.09
CA ILE A 74 9.67 -0.93 -2.16
C ILE A 74 10.01 -1.35 -0.71
N GLU A 75 10.79 -2.43 -0.53
CA GLU A 75 11.20 -2.89 0.80
C GLU A 75 12.13 -1.87 1.47
N GLU A 76 13.05 -1.26 0.71
CA GLU A 76 13.96 -0.23 1.21
C GLU A 76 13.20 1.02 1.67
N ILE A 77 12.28 1.54 0.85
CA ILE A 77 11.54 2.76 1.21
C ILE A 77 10.61 2.54 2.40
N ILE A 78 10.04 1.34 2.55
CA ILE A 78 9.23 0.95 3.70
C ILE A 78 10.10 0.91 4.96
N ASN A 79 11.23 0.19 4.95
CA ASN A 79 12.12 0.10 6.12
C ASN A 79 12.63 1.48 6.56
N ARG A 80 13.07 2.31 5.60
CA ARG A 80 13.48 3.70 5.88
C ARG A 80 12.36 4.54 6.48
N LYS A 81 11.10 4.29 6.09
CA LYS A 81 9.94 4.95 6.68
C LYS A 81 9.65 4.42 8.09
N MET A 82 9.82 3.13 8.33
CA MET A 82 9.66 2.51 9.65
C MET A 82 10.69 3.03 10.64
N ASP A 83 11.97 3.14 10.27
CA ASP A 83 13.00 3.75 11.13
C ASP A 83 12.62 5.16 11.60
N LYS A 84 12.00 5.95 10.72
CA LYS A 84 11.50 7.29 11.05
C LYS A 84 10.28 7.22 11.96
N ASN A 85 9.38 6.26 11.75
CA ASN A 85 8.18 6.08 12.57
C ASN A 85 8.55 5.61 13.98
N GLU A 86 9.50 4.69 14.14
CA GLU A 86 9.97 4.21 15.44
C GLU A 86 10.60 5.34 16.28
N LYS A 87 11.40 6.20 15.65
CA LYS A 87 11.95 7.40 16.30
C LYS A 87 10.85 8.40 16.69
N LYS A 88 9.80 8.48 15.89
CA LYS A 88 8.69 9.42 16.05
C LYS A 88 7.65 8.95 17.08
N TYR A 89 7.52 7.65 17.27
CA TYR A 89 6.60 7.00 18.21
C TYR A 89 7.35 6.02 19.12
N PRO A 90 8.17 6.50 20.08
CA PRO A 90 8.87 5.63 21.01
C PRO A 90 7.88 4.81 21.85
N VAL A 91 8.20 3.53 22.09
CA VAL A 91 7.32 2.59 22.83
C VAL A 91 6.87 3.17 24.17
N GLU A 92 7.79 3.76 24.93
CA GLU A 92 7.50 4.32 26.27
C GLU A 92 6.47 5.44 26.26
N LYS A 93 6.26 6.12 25.13
CA LYS A 93 5.29 7.22 25.00
C LYS A 93 4.02 6.81 24.26
N ALA A 94 4.15 5.92 23.27
CA ALA A 94 3.07 5.61 22.33
C ALA A 94 2.30 4.31 22.65
N LYS A 95 2.82 3.43 23.51
CA LYS A 95 2.17 2.15 23.80
C LYS A 95 0.76 2.34 24.40
N GLY A 96 -0.25 1.77 23.74
CA GLY A 96 -1.65 1.89 24.16
C GLY A 96 -2.26 3.28 23.94
N ASN A 97 -1.57 4.16 23.21
CA ASN A 97 -1.98 5.54 23.01
C ASN A 97 -2.01 5.88 21.52
N SER A 98 -3.19 6.23 20.99
CA SER A 98 -3.38 6.58 19.58
C SER A 98 -3.14 8.06 19.27
N LYS A 99 -2.73 8.86 20.26
CA LYS A 99 -2.39 10.28 20.06
C LYS A 99 -1.29 10.42 19.02
N LYS A 100 -1.39 11.49 18.23
CA LYS A 100 -0.36 11.86 17.28
C LYS A 100 0.93 12.17 18.06
N TYR A 101 2.09 11.86 17.50
CA TYR A 101 3.41 12.13 18.10
C TYR A 101 3.63 13.58 18.59
N THR A 102 2.88 14.55 18.04
CA THR A 102 2.88 15.95 18.51
C THR A 102 2.20 16.15 19.87
N GLU A 103 1.51 15.12 20.35
CA GLU A 103 0.66 15.08 21.54
C GLU A 103 1.06 13.93 22.49
N LEU A 104 2.22 13.30 22.26
CA LEU A 104 2.80 12.19 23.05
C LEU A 104 3.74 12.66 24.17
#